data_AF-A0A8B7S2Z6-F1
#
_entry.id   AF-A0A8B7S2Z6-F1
#
_cell.length_a   1.000
_cell.length_b   1.000
_cell.length_c   1.000
_cell.angle_alpha   90.00
_cell.angle_beta   90.00
_cell.angle_gamma   90.00
#
_symmetry.space_group_name_H-M   'P 1'
#
loop_
_entity.id
_entity.type
_entity.pdbx_description
1 polymer ?
#
loop_
_entity_poly.entity_id
_entity_poly.type
_entity_poly.pdbx_seq_one_letter_code
_entity_poly.pdbx_strand_id
1 'polypeptide(L)'
;MDEDGLPLMGSGIDLTKVPAIQQKRTVAFLNQFVVHTVQFLNRFSTVCEEKLADLSLRIQQIETTLNILDAKLSSIPGLDDVTFEVSPVSVTSVTNEPHSETTSEQSQGVPVMAIRNKMISEGLDPDLLERPDAPVPDGEGEKNTEESSDSESSFSD
;
A
#
# COMPACT_ATOMS: atom_id res chain seq x y z
N MET A 1 1.28 14.94 -42.54
CA MET A 1 1.09 14.17 -41.29
C MET A 1 1.88 12.89 -41.48
N ASP A 2 2.63 12.49 -40.47
CA ASP A 2 3.21 11.16 -40.37
C ASP A 2 2.09 10.14 -40.12
N GLU A 3 2.43 8.85 -40.23
CA GLU A 3 1.50 7.72 -40.18
C GLU A 3 0.66 7.66 -38.88
N ASP A 4 1.02 8.44 -37.86
CA ASP A 4 0.30 8.57 -36.58
C ASP A 4 -0.61 9.81 -36.49
N GLY A 5 -0.87 10.50 -37.60
CA GLY A 5 -1.90 11.56 -37.66
C GLY A 5 -1.59 12.82 -36.85
N LEU A 6 -0.38 12.97 -36.32
CA LEU A 6 0.08 14.20 -35.73
C LEU A 6 0.43 15.20 -36.84
N PRO A 7 0.18 16.51 -36.65
CA PRO A 7 0.69 17.51 -37.56
C PRO A 7 2.22 17.48 -37.45
N LEU A 8 2.88 16.76 -38.35
CA LEU A 8 4.27 17.02 -38.72
C LEU A 8 4.34 18.53 -38.89
N MET A 9 5.00 19.21 -37.96
CA MET A 9 5.36 20.62 -38.07
C MET A 9 6.39 20.67 -39.20
N GLY A 10 5.87 20.52 -40.41
CA GLY A 10 6.64 20.25 -41.61
C GLY A 10 7.53 21.44 -41.87
N SER A 11 8.70 21.15 -42.42
CA SER A 11 9.69 22.09 -42.94
C SER A 11 9.19 23.05 -44.04
N GLY A 12 7.87 23.22 -44.18
CA GLY A 12 7.18 24.11 -45.11
C GLY A 12 6.48 25.31 -44.44
N ILE A 13 6.77 25.61 -43.17
CA ILE A 13 6.30 26.86 -42.55
C ILE A 13 7.12 28.02 -43.13
N ASP A 14 6.50 28.76 -44.06
CA ASP A 14 7.03 30.03 -44.54
C ASP A 14 6.95 31.05 -43.39
N LEU A 15 8.08 31.21 -42.69
CA LEU A 15 8.24 32.11 -41.54
C LEU A 15 7.93 33.57 -41.90
N THR A 16 7.91 33.93 -43.19
CA THR A 16 7.53 35.27 -43.65
C THR A 16 6.02 35.52 -43.68
N LYS A 17 5.21 34.44 -43.64
CA LYS A 17 3.73 34.50 -43.58
C LYS A 17 3.17 34.36 -42.16
N VAL A 18 4.03 34.06 -41.17
CA VAL A 18 3.61 33.96 -39.78
C VAL A 18 3.50 35.38 -39.19
N PRO A 19 2.33 35.79 -38.67
CA PRO A 19 2.19 37.09 -38.05
C PRO A 19 3.09 37.21 -36.82
N ALA A 20 3.66 38.39 -36.60
CA ALA A 20 4.52 38.65 -35.45
C ALA A 20 3.80 38.33 -34.13
N ILE A 21 4.49 37.63 -33.23
CA ILE A 21 3.94 37.32 -31.91
C ILE A 21 3.61 38.61 -31.16
N GLN A 22 2.43 38.67 -30.58
CA GLN A 22 1.99 39.85 -29.84
C GLN A 22 2.67 39.89 -28.47
N GLN A 23 3.91 40.39 -28.41
CA GLN A 23 4.73 40.45 -27.20
C GLN A 23 3.99 41.05 -26.00
N LYS A 24 3.22 42.14 -26.20
CA LYS A 24 2.42 42.76 -25.13
C LYS A 24 1.37 41.80 -24.54
N ARG A 25 0.74 40.98 -25.38
CA ARG A 25 -0.25 39.98 -24.97
C ARG A 25 0.43 38.81 -24.26
N THR A 26 1.58 38.34 -24.75
CA THR A 26 2.37 37.30 -24.09
C THR A 26 2.82 37.74 -22.69
N VAL A 27 3.32 38.98 -22.55
CA VAL A 27 3.70 39.54 -21.25
C VAL A 27 2.49 39.66 -20.32
N ALA A 28 1.33 40.08 -20.83
CA ALA A 28 0.10 40.12 -20.03
C ALA A 28 -0.30 38.73 -19.53
N PHE A 29 -0.21 37.69 -20.37
CA PHE A 29 -0.50 36.32 -19.95
C PHE A 29 0.51 35.79 -18.92
N LEU A 30 1.80 36.06 -19.10
CA LEU A 30 2.82 35.67 -18.13
C LEU A 30 2.61 36.36 -16.79
N ASN A 31 2.34 37.66 -16.81
CA ASN A 31 2.03 38.41 -15.59
C ASN A 31 0.77 37.86 -14.91
N GLN A 32 -0.29 37.59 -15.67
CA GLN A 32 -1.53 37.02 -15.13
C GLN A 32 -1.31 35.62 -14.57
N PHE A 33 -0.50 34.80 -15.24
CA PHE A 33 -0.11 33.48 -14.77
C PHE A 33 0.63 33.58 -13.44
N VAL A 34 1.69 34.40 -13.36
CA VAL A 34 2.47 34.59 -12.12
C VAL A 34 1.57 35.09 -10.98
N VAL A 35 0.70 36.08 -11.26
CA VAL A 35 -0.24 36.60 -10.26
C VAL A 35 -1.19 35.50 -9.77
N HIS A 36 -1.79 34.72 -10.66
CA HIS A 36 -2.67 33.61 -10.28
C HIS A 36 -1.92 32.52 -9.51
N THR A 37 -0.72 32.15 -9.95
CA THR A 37 0.08 31.12 -9.28
C THR A 37 0.45 31.58 -7.86
N VAL A 38 0.90 32.81 -7.68
CA VAL A 38 1.25 33.35 -6.35
C VAL A 38 0.01 33.45 -5.46
N GLN A 39 -1.11 33.94 -6.00
CA GLN A 39 -2.38 33.98 -5.25
C GLN A 39 -2.83 32.58 -4.82
N PHE A 40 -2.72 31.60 -5.71
CA PHE A 40 -3.00 30.21 -5.41
C PHE A 40 -2.07 29.69 -4.30
N LEU A 41 -0.76 29.89 -4.42
CA LEU A 41 0.22 29.44 -3.41
C LEU A 41 -0.04 30.06 -2.05
N ASN A 42 -0.37 31.35 -2.01
CA ASN A 42 -0.70 32.04 -0.77
C ASN A 42 -1.96 31.45 -0.12
N ARG A 43 -3.01 31.21 -0.92
CA ARG A 43 -4.24 30.57 -0.43
C ARG A 43 -3.98 29.13 0.02
N PHE A 44 -3.20 28.37 -0.76
CA PHE A 44 -2.81 27.00 -0.46
C PHE A 44 -2.03 26.93 0.86
N SER A 45 -1.05 27.81 1.06
CA SER A 45 -0.28 27.90 2.29
C SER A 45 -1.18 28.17 3.50
N THR A 46 -2.19 29.03 3.35
CA THR A 46 -3.16 29.31 4.42
C THR A 46 -3.97 28.06 4.78
N VAL A 47 -4.41 27.30 3.77
CA VAL A 47 -5.14 26.05 3.99
C VAL A 47 -4.25 25.00 4.65
N CYS A 48 -2.99 24.87 4.23
CA CYS A 48 -2.03 23.97 4.86
C CYS A 48 -1.81 24.30 6.35
N GLU A 49 -1.63 25.58 6.67
CA GLU A 49 -1.46 26.04 8.04
C GLU A 49 -2.69 25.70 8.90
N GLU A 50 -3.89 25.97 8.40
CA GLU A 50 -5.14 25.64 9.09
C GLU A 50 -5.28 24.13 9.36
N LYS A 51 -4.97 23.30 8.37
CA LYS A 51 -5.01 21.83 8.52
C LYS A 51 -3.94 21.32 9.48
N LEU A 52 -2.74 21.90 9.45
CA LEU A 52 -1.67 21.55 10.37
C LEU A 52 -2.04 21.91 11.82
N ALA A 53 -2.65 23.08 12.03
CA ALA A 53 -3.12 23.52 13.34
C ALA A 53 -4.18 22.58 13.91
N ASP A 54 -5.15 22.14 13.09
CA ASP A 54 -6.18 21.16 13.50
C ASP A 54 -5.57 19.82 13.91
N LEU A 55 -4.63 19.29 13.10
CA LEU A 55 -3.93 18.05 13.43
C LEU A 55 -3.09 18.18 14.71
N SER A 56 -2.41 19.31 14.89
CA SER A 56 -1.62 19.60 16.09
C SER A 56 -2.50 19.59 17.35
N LEU A 57 -3.67 20.26 17.29
CA LEU A 57 -4.62 20.28 18.40
C LEU A 57 -5.14 18.87 18.73
N ARG A 58 -5.45 18.08 17.69
CA ARG A 58 -5.94 16.71 17.88
C ARG A 58 -4.90 15.80 18.53
N ILE A 59 -3.62 15.96 18.19
CA ILE A 59 -2.52 15.25 18.85
C ILE A 59 -2.42 15.65 20.32
N GLN A 60 -2.46 16.95 20.64
CA GLN A 60 -2.44 17.45 22.01
C GLN A 60 -3.63 16.92 22.85
N GLN A 61 -4.81 16.81 22.23
CA GLN A 61 -5.98 16.22 22.88
C GLN A 61 -5.77 14.74 23.22
N ILE A 62 -5.18 13.98 22.29
CA ILE A 62 -4.85 12.56 22.51
C ILE A 62 -3.84 12.44 23.66
N GLU A 63 -2.79 13.25 23.67
CA GLU A 63 -1.78 13.27 24.73
C GLU A 63 -2.38 13.59 26.10
N THR A 64 -3.23 14.62 26.16
CA THR A 64 -3.92 15.00 27.41
C THR A 64 -4.83 13.87 27.90
N THR A 65 -5.56 13.24 26.99
CA THR A 65 -6.45 12.12 27.33
C THR A 65 -5.66 10.91 27.83
N LEU A 66 -4.53 10.60 27.20
CA LEU A 66 -3.64 9.52 27.61
C LEU A 66 -3.05 9.77 29.00
N ASN A 67 -2.57 10.98 29.27
CA ASN A 67 -2.07 11.37 30.59
C ASN A 67 -3.15 11.23 31.68
N ILE A 68 -4.40 11.59 31.37
CA ILE A 68 -5.52 11.39 32.30
C ILE A 68 -5.79 9.90 32.53
N LEU A 69 -5.75 9.06 31.49
CA LEU A 69 -5.96 7.62 31.62
C LEU A 69 -4.85 6.95 32.44
N ASP A 70 -3.60 7.36 32.24
CA ASP A 70 -2.45 6.88 33.02
C ASP A 70 -2.56 7.29 34.50
N ALA A 71 -2.94 8.54 34.77
CA ALA A 71 -3.24 9.02 36.12
C ALA A 71 -4.40 8.23 36.77
N LYS A 72 -5.44 7.87 35.99
CA LYS A 72 -6.55 7.05 36.50
C LYS A 72 -6.11 5.63 36.83
N LEU A 73 -5.28 5.01 36.00
CA LEU A 73 -4.75 3.65 36.24
C LEU A 73 -3.84 3.62 37.47
N SER A 74 -2.89 4.56 37.58
CA SER A 74 -1.99 4.68 38.73
C SER A 74 -2.71 5.01 40.06
N SER A 75 -3.91 5.58 40.00
CA SER A 75 -4.70 5.87 41.20
C SER A 75 -5.42 4.66 41.81
N ILE A 76 -5.43 3.50 41.14
CA ILE A 76 -6.07 2.27 41.64
C ILE A 76 -5.02 1.42 42.39
N PRO A 77 -5.08 1.30 43.72
CA PRO A 77 -4.11 0.53 44.48
C PRO A 77 -4.23 -0.98 44.20
N GLY A 78 -3.11 -1.62 43.87
CA GLY A 78 -3.01 -3.07 43.66
C GLY A 78 -3.15 -3.54 42.21
N LEU A 79 -3.17 -2.63 41.22
CA LEU A 79 -3.25 -2.97 39.80
C LEU A 79 -1.88 -3.10 39.10
N ASP A 80 -0.79 -2.70 39.75
CA ASP A 80 0.56 -2.64 39.17
C ASP A 80 1.16 -4.01 38.83
N ASP A 81 0.62 -5.09 39.43
CA ASP A 81 1.16 -6.47 39.35
C ASP A 81 0.29 -7.41 38.48
N VAL A 82 -0.75 -6.89 37.81
CA VAL A 82 -1.54 -7.68 36.84
C VAL A 82 -0.76 -7.78 35.54
N THR A 83 0.27 -8.61 35.56
CA THR A 83 0.82 -9.20 34.34
C THR A 83 -0.28 -10.06 33.72
N PHE A 84 -0.67 -9.77 32.49
CA PHE A 84 -1.57 -10.63 31.71
C PHE A 84 -0.86 -11.97 31.44
N GLU A 85 -1.00 -12.90 32.38
CA GLU A 85 -0.66 -14.31 32.23
C GLU A 85 -1.61 -14.91 31.18
N VAL A 86 -1.13 -15.02 29.94
CA VAL A 86 -1.75 -15.88 28.93
C VAL A 86 -1.46 -17.32 29.33
N SER A 87 -2.30 -17.88 30.21
CA SER A 87 -2.04 -19.19 30.80
C SER A 87 -2.27 -20.35 29.81
N PRO A 88 -1.32 -21.29 29.65
CA PRO A 88 -1.42 -22.47 28.80
C PRO A 88 -1.93 -23.70 29.60
N VAL A 89 -3.06 -24.30 29.22
CA VAL A 89 -3.71 -25.43 29.94
C VAL A 89 -4.52 -26.23 28.89
N SER A 90 -4.40 -27.56 28.62
CA SER A 90 -3.75 -28.68 29.31
C SER A 90 -3.77 -30.01 28.50
N VAL A 91 -2.69 -30.81 28.63
CA VAL A 91 -2.62 -32.24 29.09
C VAL A 91 -3.09 -33.43 28.18
N THR A 92 -2.07 -34.05 27.55
CA THR A 92 -1.67 -35.49 27.43
C THR A 92 -2.61 -36.62 26.93
N SER A 93 -2.08 -37.45 26.00
CA SER A 93 -1.74 -38.87 26.26
C SER A 93 -0.92 -39.55 25.12
N VAL A 94 0.26 -40.12 25.49
CA VAL A 94 1.02 -41.29 24.92
C VAL A 94 1.44 -41.21 23.42
N THR A 95 2.67 -41.45 22.95
CA THR A 95 3.67 -42.50 23.29
C THR A 95 5.00 -42.22 22.54
N ASN A 96 6.13 -42.34 23.25
CA ASN A 96 7.51 -42.65 22.81
C ASN A 96 8.35 -41.65 21.98
N GLU A 97 9.48 -41.27 22.59
CA GLU A 97 10.70 -40.62 22.05
C GLU A 97 11.51 -41.54 21.09
N PRO A 98 12.73 -41.20 20.60
CA PRO A 98 13.45 -39.90 20.58
C PRO A 98 14.03 -39.54 19.18
N HIS A 99 14.24 -38.25 18.86
CA HIS A 99 15.58 -37.74 18.52
C HIS A 99 15.62 -36.24 18.15
N SER A 100 16.44 -35.54 18.93
CA SER A 100 17.29 -34.39 18.61
C SER A 100 16.63 -33.13 18.05
N GLU A 101 16.27 -32.26 19.00
CA GLU A 101 16.82 -30.92 19.17
C GLU A 101 17.73 -30.41 18.04
N THR A 102 17.32 -29.34 17.36
CA THR A 102 18.07 -28.08 17.19
C THR A 102 17.11 -27.06 16.58
N THR A 103 16.62 -26.11 17.38
CA THR A 103 17.12 -24.73 17.45
C THR A 103 16.46 -23.81 16.42
N SER A 104 15.54 -22.98 16.93
CA SER A 104 15.14 -21.62 16.51
C SER A 104 14.94 -21.36 15.01
N GLU A 105 13.82 -20.82 14.55
CA GLU A 105 13.40 -19.45 14.87
C GLU A 105 11.89 -19.25 14.76
N GLN A 106 11.45 -18.32 15.58
CA GLN A 106 10.09 -17.90 15.85
C GLN A 106 9.51 -17.07 14.70
N SER A 107 8.63 -17.67 13.89
CA SER A 107 7.68 -16.90 13.07
C SER A 107 6.46 -16.59 13.94
N GLN A 108 6.40 -15.39 14.47
CA GLN A 108 5.33 -14.89 15.33
C GLN A 108 3.93 -15.14 14.72
N GLY A 109 3.10 -15.88 15.44
CA GLY A 109 1.65 -15.64 15.48
C GLY A 109 0.73 -16.53 14.65
N VAL A 110 1.21 -17.47 13.83
CA VAL A 110 0.32 -18.36 13.05
C VAL A 110 0.67 -19.83 13.32
N PRO A 111 -0.28 -20.68 13.74
CA PRO A 111 -0.01 -22.11 13.89
C PRO A 111 0.36 -22.69 12.52
N VAL A 112 1.48 -23.40 12.45
CA VAL A 112 2.01 -24.04 11.23
C VAL A 112 0.93 -24.87 10.50
N MET A 113 -0.02 -25.42 11.24
CA MET A 113 -1.19 -26.13 10.70
C MET A 113 -2.13 -25.25 9.85
N ALA A 114 -2.33 -23.99 10.24
CA ALA A 114 -3.11 -23.04 9.44
C ALA A 114 -2.39 -22.68 8.14
N ILE A 115 -1.06 -22.58 8.19
CA ILE A 115 -0.22 -22.34 7.01
C ILE A 115 -0.27 -23.56 6.09
N ARG A 116 -0.14 -24.79 6.62
CA ARG A 116 -0.25 -26.04 5.86
C ARG A 116 -1.60 -26.16 5.14
N ASN A 117 -2.70 -25.90 5.85
CA ASN A 117 -4.04 -25.94 5.25
C ASN A 117 -4.20 -24.89 4.15
N LYS A 118 -3.63 -23.68 4.34
CA LYS A 118 -3.63 -22.64 3.31
C LYS A 118 -2.77 -23.04 2.10
N MET A 119 -1.63 -23.70 2.32
CA MET A 119 -0.72 -24.13 1.26
C MET A 119 -1.37 -25.22 0.39
N ILE A 120 -2.06 -26.18 1.00
CA ILE A 120 -2.87 -27.18 0.29
C ILE A 120 -4.00 -26.51 -0.51
N SER A 121 -4.67 -25.50 0.06
CA SER A 121 -5.74 -24.77 -0.65
C SER A 121 -5.26 -23.95 -1.84
N GLU A 122 -3.97 -23.57 -1.85
CA GLU A 122 -3.32 -22.81 -2.92
C GLU A 122 -2.57 -23.76 -3.89
N GLY A 123 -2.68 -25.09 -3.72
CA GLY A 123 -2.04 -26.09 -4.57
C GLY A 123 -0.52 -26.23 -4.38
N LEU A 124 0.02 -25.72 -3.26
CA LEU A 124 1.45 -25.70 -2.94
C LEU A 124 1.82 -26.87 -2.02
N ASP A 125 3.06 -27.37 -2.13
CA ASP A 125 3.51 -28.58 -1.43
C ASP A 125 3.70 -28.36 0.09
N PRO A 126 2.89 -28.98 0.98
CA PRO A 126 2.97 -28.88 2.44
C PRO A 126 4.35 -29.17 3.03
N ASP A 127 5.17 -29.97 2.34
CA ASP A 127 6.46 -30.46 2.85
C ASP A 127 7.59 -29.41 2.75
N LEU A 128 7.38 -28.30 2.02
CA LEU A 128 8.31 -27.16 1.99
C LEU A 128 8.44 -26.46 3.34
N LEU A 129 7.42 -26.58 4.21
CA LEU A 129 7.48 -26.05 5.59
C LEU A 129 8.42 -26.86 6.49
N GLU A 130 8.68 -28.13 6.16
CA GLU A 130 9.57 -29.02 6.90
C GLU A 130 11.00 -29.04 6.29
N ARG A 131 11.16 -28.52 5.08
CA ARG A 131 12.43 -28.49 4.32
C ARG A 131 12.70 -27.08 3.77
N PRO A 132 13.12 -26.12 4.62
CA PRO A 132 13.30 -24.73 4.23
C PRO A 132 14.40 -24.50 3.17
N ASP A 133 15.31 -25.45 2.99
CA ASP A 133 16.41 -25.37 2.02
C ASP A 133 16.10 -26.02 0.65
N ALA A 134 14.84 -26.42 0.39
CA ALA A 134 14.46 -26.95 -0.91
C ALA A 134 14.58 -25.84 -1.99
N PRO A 135 15.19 -26.13 -3.17
CA PRO A 135 15.25 -25.16 -4.26
C PRO A 135 13.84 -24.68 -4.64
N VAL A 136 13.66 -23.35 -4.73
CA VAL A 136 12.38 -22.73 -5.06
C VAL A 136 11.90 -23.28 -6.41
N PRO A 137 10.67 -23.82 -6.53
CA PRO A 137 10.17 -24.28 -7.81
C PRO A 137 9.99 -23.07 -8.74
N ASP A 138 10.62 -23.11 -9.91
CA ASP A 138 10.43 -22.13 -10.97
C ASP A 138 8.94 -22.14 -11.36
N GLY A 139 8.27 -20.99 -11.22
CA GLY A 139 6.85 -20.84 -11.53
C GLY A 139 6.58 -20.93 -13.03
N GLU A 140 6.51 -22.14 -13.56
CA GLU A 140 6.00 -22.43 -14.89
C GLU A 140 4.47 -22.63 -14.82
N GLY A 141 3.74 -21.54 -15.05
CA GLY A 141 2.31 -21.59 -15.31
C GLY A 141 2.06 -22.41 -16.58
N GLU A 142 1.61 -23.66 -16.39
CA GLU A 142 1.29 -24.59 -17.46
C GLU A 142 0.24 -24.03 -18.42
N LYS A 143 0.63 -24.10 -19.68
CA LYS A 143 -0.11 -23.85 -20.89
C LYS A 143 -1.18 -24.93 -21.09
N ASN A 144 -2.44 -24.64 -20.76
CA ASN A 144 -3.57 -25.44 -21.27
C ASN A 144 -4.14 -24.77 -22.52
N THR A 145 -3.89 -25.45 -23.64
CA THR A 145 -4.37 -25.14 -24.99
C THR A 145 -5.67 -25.94 -25.20
N GLU A 146 -6.59 -25.36 -25.99
CA GLU A 146 -7.73 -26.03 -26.69
C GLU A 146 -8.98 -26.25 -25.81
N GLU A 147 -10.21 -25.90 -26.17
CA GLU A 147 -10.83 -25.77 -27.50
C GLU A 147 -12.21 -25.06 -27.40
N SER A 148 -12.54 -24.25 -28.41
CA SER A 148 -13.89 -23.89 -28.89
C SER A 148 -14.87 -23.10 -27.99
N SER A 149 -15.31 -21.94 -28.47
CA SER A 149 -16.65 -21.80 -29.09
C SER A 149 -16.99 -20.33 -29.26
N ASP A 150 -17.12 -19.91 -30.51
CA ASP A 150 -17.65 -18.60 -30.91
C ASP A 150 -19.03 -18.34 -30.28
N SER A 151 -19.24 -17.13 -29.79
CA SER A 151 -20.59 -16.56 -29.59
C SER A 151 -20.51 -15.04 -29.66
N GLU A 152 -20.63 -14.58 -30.91
CA GLU A 152 -21.13 -13.27 -31.29
C GLU A 152 -22.38 -12.92 -30.45
N SER A 153 -22.38 -11.79 -29.75
CA SER A 153 -23.63 -11.15 -29.34
C SER A 153 -23.52 -9.63 -29.40
N SER A 154 -23.99 -9.11 -30.54
CA SER A 154 -24.49 -7.75 -30.69
C SER A 154 -25.53 -7.44 -29.64
N PHE A 155 -25.36 -6.34 -28.92
CA PHE A 155 -26.49 -5.55 -28.43
C PHE A 155 -26.19 -4.07 -28.60
N SER A 156 -26.85 -3.51 -29.60
CA SER A 156 -27.13 -2.08 -29.73
C SER A 156 -28.29 -1.72 -28.80
N ASP A 157 -28.15 -0.65 -28.01
CA ASP A 157 -28.99 0.56 -27.98
C ASP A 157 -28.28 1.66 -27.16
#